data_AF-A0A518AMZ0-F1
#
_entry.id   AF-A0A518AMZ0-F1
#
_cell.length_a   1.000
_cell.length_b   1.000
_cell.length_c   1.000
_cell.angle_alpha   90.00
_cell.angle_beta   90.00
_cell.angle_gamma   90.00
#
_symmetry.space_group_name_H-M   'P 1'
#
loop_
_entity.id
_entity.type
_entity.pdbx_description
1 polymer ?
#
loop_
_entity_poly.entity_id
_entity_poly.type
_entity_poly.pdbx_seq_one_letter_code
_entity_poly.pdbx_strand_id
1 'polypeptide(L)'
;MPRLTHSPRNLPTFSHPSFALVLVWGVLLSSAVAHSEEVRLIGRTMGTSYHATVGFDSSLHSEEEVQQVIDDRLAEINALMSTYDPKSELSEFNQSESTDWFDLSPETAKVTAAAIDIAKRSEGSYDPTVGPLVNLWGFGPDGQRKVPPQEEIDAARARVGYEKLEVRLDPPAVRKSLPTVYVDLSSIAKGYASDAVCEVLHDPDKGVGCSYAMVEIGGEIRTLNIRDNKQPWRLGIELPGPDTQISNRIVLIDNGDALATSGDYRNFFESGGTRYSHTIDIKSGTPVTNHLVSVSVRAATCMEADALATAIMTMGFDKGSAWATEQKVAAVLLEHTDAGYREQSTPAWKATEEQESNKANSEEQANSTMLTYFLITLGVFGIAVIAMAVGVIFSNRCVKGTCGGLANMQDGNGKTACELCSNPSPTCSGKPEQEESRVES
;
A
#
# COMPACT_ATOMS: atom_id res chain seq x y z
N MET A 1 -2.50 13.46 -94.13
CA MET A 1 -2.19 12.25 -93.33
C MET A 1 -0.88 12.47 -92.59
N PRO A 2 -0.90 12.60 -91.25
CA PRO A 2 0.26 12.30 -90.43
C PRO A 2 -0.02 11.14 -89.46
N ARG A 3 1.02 10.31 -89.27
CA ARG A 3 1.06 9.07 -88.48
C ARG A 3 0.91 9.36 -86.99
N LEU A 4 0.07 8.57 -86.32
CA LEU A 4 0.01 8.44 -84.86
C LEU A 4 1.16 7.55 -84.39
N THR A 5 2.03 8.08 -83.53
CA THR A 5 3.06 7.32 -82.81
C THR A 5 2.58 7.05 -81.39
N HIS A 6 2.41 5.77 -81.04
CA HIS A 6 2.14 5.32 -79.68
C HIS A 6 3.44 5.34 -78.84
N SER A 7 3.41 6.03 -77.69
CA SER A 7 4.41 5.90 -76.62
C SER A 7 3.89 4.94 -75.55
N PRO A 8 4.68 3.99 -75.04
CA PRO A 8 4.27 3.12 -73.94
C PRO A 8 4.33 3.85 -72.60
N ARG A 9 3.40 3.51 -71.70
CA ARG A 9 3.30 4.00 -70.31
C ARG A 9 4.34 3.29 -69.44
N ASN A 10 5.12 4.07 -68.69
CA ASN A 10 5.94 3.56 -67.58
C ASN A 10 5.03 3.29 -66.35
N LEU A 11 5.18 2.10 -65.76
CA LEU A 11 4.63 1.76 -64.44
C LEU A 11 5.62 2.21 -63.35
N PRO A 12 5.17 2.75 -62.20
CA PRO A 12 6.06 3.08 -61.11
C PRO A 12 6.44 1.81 -60.32
N THR A 13 7.74 1.58 -60.17
CA THR A 13 8.29 0.59 -59.23
C THR A 13 8.27 1.18 -57.82
N PHE A 14 7.36 0.69 -56.97
CA PHE A 14 7.38 1.00 -55.53
C PHE A 14 8.41 0.11 -54.84
N SER A 15 9.58 0.67 -54.52
CA SER A 15 10.53 0.09 -53.57
C SER A 15 10.20 0.64 -52.18
N HIS A 16 9.60 -0.17 -51.29
CA HIS A 16 9.35 0.19 -49.90
C HIS A 16 10.44 -0.40 -48.98
N PRO A 17 11.46 0.38 -48.56
CA PRO A 17 12.32 0.01 -47.44
C PRO A 17 11.69 0.37 -46.07
N SER A 18 10.51 0.99 -46.06
CA SER A 18 9.89 1.57 -44.85
C SER A 18 9.30 0.57 -43.86
N PHE A 19 9.05 -0.68 -44.27
CA PHE A 19 8.43 -1.69 -43.39
C PHE A 19 9.41 -2.38 -42.45
N ALA A 20 10.70 -2.46 -42.82
CA ALA A 20 11.72 -3.10 -42.00
C ALA A 20 12.13 -2.23 -40.79
N LEU A 21 12.03 -0.90 -40.92
CA LEU A 21 12.45 0.04 -39.87
C LEU A 21 11.42 0.15 -38.72
N VAL A 22 10.13 -0.12 -39.00
CA VAL A 22 9.08 -0.17 -37.97
C VAL A 22 9.18 -1.45 -37.12
N LEU A 23 9.61 -2.56 -37.71
CA LEU A 23 9.80 -3.83 -37.00
C LEU A 23 10.99 -3.79 -36.03
N VAL A 24 12.06 -3.05 -36.34
CA VAL A 24 13.22 -2.92 -35.43
C VAL A 24 12.91 -1.98 -34.25
N TRP A 25 12.07 -0.97 -34.43
CA TRP A 25 11.57 -0.13 -33.32
C TRP A 25 10.54 -0.85 -32.45
N GLY A 26 9.75 -1.78 -33.00
CA GLY A 26 8.82 -2.61 -32.23
C GLY A 26 9.49 -3.66 -31.34
N VAL A 27 10.71 -4.10 -31.68
CA VAL A 27 11.44 -5.13 -30.93
C VAL A 27 12.31 -4.53 -29.81
N LEU A 28 12.78 -3.28 -29.93
CA LEU A 28 13.55 -2.61 -28.87
C LEU A 28 12.68 -2.04 -27.72
N LEU A 29 11.36 -2.02 -27.88
CA LEU A 29 10.39 -1.71 -26.82
C LEU A 29 9.83 -2.96 -26.12
N SER A 30 10.26 -4.15 -26.55
CA SER A 30 9.88 -5.39 -25.89
C SER A 30 10.85 -5.64 -24.72
N SER A 31 10.31 -5.44 -23.51
CA SER A 31 10.75 -6.00 -22.24
C SER A 31 12.02 -5.42 -21.60
N ALA A 32 11.92 -4.20 -21.05
CA ALA A 32 12.29 -4.08 -19.64
C ALA A 32 11.17 -4.75 -18.86
N VAL A 33 11.31 -6.05 -18.56
CA VAL A 33 10.46 -6.69 -17.56
C VAL A 33 10.82 -6.00 -16.25
N ALA A 34 10.00 -5.07 -15.78
CA ALA A 34 10.10 -4.59 -14.41
C ALA A 34 9.96 -5.83 -13.53
N HIS A 35 11.01 -6.17 -12.79
CA HIS A 35 11.01 -7.30 -11.86
C HIS A 35 10.29 -6.84 -10.58
N SER A 36 9.01 -6.54 -10.70
CA SER A 36 8.16 -6.20 -9.55
C SER A 36 7.93 -7.47 -8.74
N GLU A 37 8.46 -7.49 -7.52
CA GLU A 37 8.30 -8.59 -6.57
C GLU A 37 7.50 -8.09 -5.35
N GLU A 38 6.53 -8.89 -4.89
CA GLU A 38 5.81 -8.65 -3.63
C GLU A 38 6.44 -9.51 -2.54
N VAL A 39 6.96 -8.86 -1.50
CA VAL A 39 7.46 -9.55 -0.29
C VAL A 39 6.54 -9.29 0.90
N ARG A 40 6.60 -10.19 1.88
CA ARG A 40 5.89 -10.06 3.17
C ARG A 40 6.88 -10.15 4.31
N LEU A 41 7.09 -9.02 4.95
CA LEU A 41 8.08 -8.83 6.01
C LEU A 41 7.39 -8.80 7.37
N ILE A 42 8.08 -9.35 8.37
CA ILE A 42 7.61 -9.41 9.75
C ILE A 42 8.78 -9.08 10.66
N GLY A 43 8.55 -8.21 11.63
CA GLY A 43 9.53 -7.90 12.67
C GLY A 43 8.87 -7.43 13.95
N ARG A 44 9.66 -6.83 14.84
CA ARG A 44 9.22 -6.38 16.17
C ARG A 44 9.62 -4.95 16.41
N THR A 45 8.72 -4.16 16.99
CA THR A 45 8.95 -2.75 17.34
C THR A 45 7.93 -2.32 18.40
N MET A 46 8.21 -1.28 19.19
CA MET A 46 7.22 -0.63 20.08
C MET A 46 6.44 -1.60 20.99
N GLY A 47 7.10 -2.68 21.46
CA GLY A 47 6.46 -3.71 22.29
C GLY A 47 5.50 -4.66 21.56
N THR A 48 5.40 -4.56 20.23
CA THR A 48 4.50 -5.35 19.36
C THR A 48 5.27 -5.93 18.15
N SER A 49 4.55 -6.55 17.21
CA SER A 49 5.04 -6.89 15.87
C SER A 49 4.62 -5.86 14.84
N TYR A 50 5.36 -5.80 13.74
CA TYR A 50 4.92 -5.17 12.50
C TYR A 50 4.79 -6.22 11.39
N HIS A 51 3.92 -5.95 10.43
CA HIS A 51 3.76 -6.72 9.20
C HIS A 51 3.75 -5.75 8.02
N ALA A 52 4.60 -5.99 7.01
CA ALA A 52 4.64 -5.18 5.81
C ALA A 52 4.48 -6.05 4.55
N THR A 53 3.63 -5.62 3.62
CA THR A 53 3.58 -6.17 2.26
C THR A 53 4.06 -5.09 1.30
N VAL A 54 5.12 -5.35 0.55
CA VAL A 54 5.81 -4.31 -0.25
C VAL A 54 6.06 -4.82 -1.66
N GLY A 55 5.69 -4.03 -2.66
CA GLY A 55 6.02 -4.26 -4.07
C GLY A 55 7.15 -3.36 -4.53
N PHE A 56 8.29 -3.94 -4.93
CA PHE A 56 9.50 -3.21 -5.32
C PHE A 56 10.22 -3.88 -6.50
N ASP A 57 11.18 -3.18 -7.10
CA ASP A 57 12.00 -3.73 -8.20
C ASP A 57 13.12 -4.61 -7.62
N SER A 58 12.97 -5.93 -7.69
CA SER A 58 13.95 -6.87 -7.15
C SER A 58 15.24 -6.98 -7.97
N SER A 59 15.33 -6.26 -9.10
CA SER A 59 16.62 -6.07 -9.79
C SER A 59 17.47 -4.96 -9.17
N LEU A 60 16.87 -4.08 -8.36
CA LEU A 60 17.54 -2.95 -7.72
C LEU A 60 17.77 -3.16 -6.22
N HIS A 61 16.87 -3.87 -5.54
CA HIS A 61 16.90 -4.08 -4.11
C HIS A 61 16.70 -5.55 -3.73
N SER A 62 17.18 -5.95 -2.55
CA SER A 62 16.87 -7.28 -1.96
C SER A 62 15.79 -7.20 -0.88
N GLU A 63 15.17 -8.33 -0.54
CA GLU A 63 14.20 -8.42 0.57
C GLU A 63 14.82 -7.94 1.91
N GLU A 64 16.08 -8.31 2.18
CA GLU A 64 16.81 -7.91 3.37
C GLU A 64 17.05 -6.40 3.43
N GLU A 65 17.33 -5.75 2.29
CA GLU A 65 17.48 -4.30 2.22
C GLU A 65 16.15 -3.59 2.52
N VAL A 66 15.03 -4.10 2.00
CA VAL A 66 13.69 -3.57 2.30
C VAL A 66 13.39 -3.71 3.80
N GLN A 67 13.69 -4.87 4.39
CA GLN A 67 13.50 -5.09 5.82
C GLN A 67 14.38 -4.15 6.67
N GLN A 68 15.64 -3.96 6.29
CA GLN A 68 16.56 -3.06 6.98
C GLN A 68 16.05 -1.61 6.96
N VAL A 69 15.51 -1.12 5.83
CA VAL A 69 14.91 0.22 5.74
C VAL A 69 13.74 0.38 6.73
N ILE A 70 12.90 -0.65 6.89
CA ILE A 70 11.79 -0.64 7.84
C ILE A 70 12.32 -0.64 9.28
N ASP A 71 13.23 -1.55 9.60
CA ASP A 71 13.77 -1.71 10.94
C ASP A 71 14.53 -0.47 11.42
N ASP A 72 15.35 0.13 10.55
CA ASP A 72 16.08 1.36 10.84
C ASP A 72 15.12 2.52 11.10
N ARG A 73 14.10 2.68 10.24
CA ARG A 73 13.12 3.75 10.41
C ARG A 73 12.34 3.60 11.71
N LEU A 74 11.97 2.37 12.07
CA LEU A 74 11.29 2.08 13.33
C LEU A 74 12.20 2.30 14.54
N ALA A 75 13.49 1.99 14.44
CA ALA A 75 14.46 2.25 15.49
C ALA A 75 14.65 3.76 15.74
N GLU A 76 14.72 4.56 14.67
CA GLU A 76 14.75 6.03 14.77
C GLU A 76 13.53 6.57 15.51
N ILE A 77 12.32 6.15 15.11
CA ILE A 77 11.07 6.62 15.73
C ILE A 77 10.99 6.22 17.21
N ASN A 78 11.46 5.02 17.57
CA ASN A 78 11.56 4.61 18.98
C ASN A 78 12.52 5.50 19.78
N ALA A 79 13.67 5.85 19.21
CA ALA A 79 14.63 6.76 19.83
C ALA A 79 14.06 8.18 20.00
N LEU A 80 13.05 8.57 19.23
CA LEU A 80 12.36 9.85 19.40
C LEU A 80 11.26 9.79 20.47
N MET A 81 10.39 8.79 20.42
CA MET A 81 9.08 8.86 21.10
C MET A 81 8.79 7.76 22.13
N SER A 82 9.70 6.82 22.37
CA SER A 82 9.46 5.73 23.34
C SER A 82 9.47 6.22 24.78
N THR A 83 8.40 6.00 25.53
CA THR A 83 8.35 6.22 26.99
C THR A 83 9.10 5.14 27.80
N TYR A 84 9.45 4.03 27.15
CA TYR A 84 10.17 2.90 27.77
C TYR A 84 11.70 3.03 27.66
N ASP A 85 12.20 3.79 26.68
CA ASP A 85 13.62 4.12 26.58
C ASP A 85 13.91 5.41 27.36
N PRO A 86 14.67 5.36 28.48
CA PRO A 86 15.00 6.55 29.25
C PRO A 86 15.87 7.56 28.48
N LYS A 87 16.46 7.16 27.34
CA LYS A 87 17.29 8.01 26.46
C LYS A 87 16.55 8.51 25.23
N SER A 88 15.25 8.22 25.09
CA SER A 88 14.48 8.80 23.99
C SER A 88 14.33 10.31 24.16
N GLU A 89 14.20 11.03 23.06
CA GLU A 89 13.97 12.49 23.08
C GLU A 89 12.74 12.86 23.95
N LEU A 90 11.65 12.09 23.86
CA LEU A 90 10.46 12.27 24.68
C LEU A 90 10.73 12.01 26.17
N SER A 91 11.48 10.96 26.50
CA SER A 91 11.85 10.65 27.88
C SER A 91 12.75 11.71 28.49
N GLU A 92 13.69 12.26 27.74
CA GLU A 92 14.55 13.37 28.18
C GLU A 92 13.71 14.62 28.47
N PHE A 93 12.74 14.95 27.61
CA PHE A 93 11.78 16.03 27.89
C PHE A 93 10.95 15.76 29.17
N ASN A 94 10.50 14.53 29.36
CA ASN A 94 9.73 14.14 30.55
C ASN A 94 10.56 14.23 31.84
N GLN A 95 11.86 13.93 31.77
CA GLN A 95 12.80 14.03 32.89
C GLN A 95 13.25 15.47 33.18
N SER A 96 13.20 16.36 32.20
CA SER A 96 13.55 17.77 32.38
C SER A 96 12.67 18.45 33.42
N GLU A 97 13.28 19.12 34.39
CA GLU A 97 12.57 19.94 35.38
C GLU A 97 12.32 21.37 34.87
N SER A 98 12.83 21.72 33.68
CA SER A 98 12.67 23.05 33.09
C SER A 98 11.23 23.30 32.62
N THR A 99 10.83 24.56 32.69
CA THR A 99 9.58 25.08 32.08
C THR A 99 9.83 25.97 30.87
N ASP A 100 11.11 26.16 30.51
CA ASP A 100 11.52 26.81 29.27
C ASP A 100 11.34 25.86 28.07
N TRP A 101 11.57 26.41 26.87
CA TRP A 101 11.55 25.61 25.64
C TRP A 101 12.61 24.51 25.67
N PHE A 102 12.17 23.31 25.35
CA PHE A 102 12.99 22.13 25.09
C PHE A 102 12.96 21.85 23.59
N ASP A 103 14.12 21.84 22.95
CA ASP A 103 14.22 21.61 21.51
C ASP A 103 13.82 20.15 21.19
N LEU A 104 13.05 19.98 20.11
CA LEU A 104 12.61 18.67 19.63
C LEU A 104 13.05 18.47 18.19
N SER A 105 13.14 17.21 17.78
CA SER A 105 13.12 16.88 16.37
C SER A 105 11.82 17.39 15.70
N PRO A 106 11.84 17.71 14.39
CA PRO A 106 10.63 18.09 13.67
C PRO A 106 9.51 17.05 13.76
N GLU A 107 9.86 15.77 13.84
CA GLU A 107 8.91 14.66 13.91
C GLU A 107 8.21 14.62 15.26
N THR A 108 8.94 14.64 16.37
CA THR A 108 8.34 14.67 17.71
C THR A 108 7.49 15.92 17.90
N ALA A 109 7.93 17.08 17.41
CA ALA A 109 7.14 18.31 17.43
C ALA A 109 5.83 18.17 16.62
N LYS A 110 5.88 17.57 15.42
CA LYS A 110 4.69 17.29 14.59
C LYS A 110 3.70 16.37 15.30
N VAL A 111 4.18 15.25 15.87
CA VAL A 111 3.32 14.28 16.57
C VAL A 111 2.72 14.87 17.83
N THR A 112 3.51 15.63 18.61
CA THR A 112 3.04 16.33 19.82
C THR A 112 1.98 17.37 19.46
N ALA A 113 2.17 18.12 18.39
CA ALA A 113 1.18 19.09 17.91
C ALA A 113 -0.13 18.43 17.47
N ALA A 114 -0.04 17.31 16.74
CA ALA A 114 -1.23 16.54 16.34
C ALA A 114 -1.98 15.98 17.55
N ALA A 115 -1.26 15.45 18.55
CA ALA A 115 -1.85 14.96 19.78
C ALA A 115 -2.59 16.07 20.57
N ILE A 116 -1.99 17.27 20.66
CA ILE A 116 -2.62 18.43 21.31
C ILE A 116 -3.86 18.90 20.52
N ASP A 117 -3.83 18.88 19.18
CA ASP A 117 -5.00 19.23 18.36
C ASP A 117 -6.17 18.28 18.60
N ILE A 118 -5.90 16.97 18.64
CA ILE A 118 -6.93 15.95 18.93
C ILE A 118 -7.44 16.08 20.37
N ALA A 119 -6.58 16.40 21.33
CA ALA A 119 -6.99 16.68 22.70
C ALA A 119 -7.98 17.86 22.77
N LYS A 120 -7.72 18.93 22.00
CA LYS A 120 -8.65 20.08 21.87
C LYS A 120 -9.97 19.69 21.21
N ARG A 121 -9.92 19.00 20.06
CA ARG A 121 -11.11 18.56 19.30
C ARG A 121 -12.01 17.62 20.10
N SER A 122 -11.40 16.78 20.94
CA SER A 122 -12.10 15.81 21.79
C SER A 122 -12.49 16.36 23.17
N GLU A 123 -12.30 17.67 23.42
CA GLU A 123 -12.59 18.33 24.69
C GLU A 123 -11.93 17.64 25.91
N GLY A 124 -10.70 17.16 25.73
CA GLY A 124 -9.91 16.48 26.76
C GLY A 124 -10.36 15.03 27.04
N SER A 125 -11.14 14.40 26.16
CA SER A 125 -11.34 12.94 26.21
C SER A 125 -10.11 12.17 25.70
N TYR A 126 -9.26 12.80 24.90
CA TYR A 126 -7.90 12.39 24.61
C TYR A 126 -6.94 13.42 25.22
N ASP A 127 -5.83 12.98 25.81
CA ASP A 127 -4.82 13.88 26.35
C ASP A 127 -3.43 13.22 26.32
N PRO A 128 -2.45 13.76 25.58
CA PRO A 128 -1.11 13.20 25.53
C PRO A 128 -0.33 13.38 26.84
N THR A 129 -0.89 14.03 27.87
CA THR A 129 -0.27 14.17 29.19
C THR A 129 -0.78 13.17 30.23
N VAL A 130 -1.57 12.17 29.81
CA VAL A 130 -2.19 11.17 30.70
C VAL A 130 -1.18 10.21 31.35
N GLY A 131 0.09 10.23 30.92
CA GLY A 131 1.16 9.35 31.38
C GLY A 131 1.28 9.16 32.91
N PRO A 132 1.13 10.19 33.78
CA PRO A 132 1.15 10.00 35.23
C PRO A 132 0.07 9.03 35.72
N LEU A 133 -1.12 9.04 35.13
CA LEU A 133 -2.19 8.10 35.46
C LEU A 133 -1.90 6.71 34.87
N VAL A 134 -1.47 6.64 33.61
CA VAL A 134 -1.09 5.38 32.95
C VAL A 134 -0.02 4.63 33.75
N ASN A 135 1.01 5.35 34.22
CA ASN A 135 2.08 4.81 35.04
C ASN A 135 1.56 4.37 36.42
N LEU A 136 0.72 5.18 37.06
CA LEU A 136 0.14 4.86 38.38
C LEU A 136 -0.67 3.55 38.37
N TRP A 137 -1.40 3.29 37.29
CA TRP A 137 -2.19 2.07 37.11
C TRP A 137 -1.36 0.87 36.61
N GLY A 138 -0.06 1.05 36.39
CA GLY A 138 0.86 -0.03 36.01
C GLY A 138 0.80 -0.43 34.53
N PHE A 139 0.29 0.45 33.66
CA PHE A 139 0.30 0.26 32.21
C PHE A 139 1.52 0.86 31.52
N GLY A 140 2.26 1.72 32.22
CA GLY A 140 3.54 2.26 31.76
C GLY A 140 4.76 1.38 32.09
N PRO A 141 5.98 1.94 31.96
CA PRO A 141 7.24 1.21 32.08
C PRO A 141 7.45 0.47 33.41
N ASP A 142 6.91 0.98 34.52
CA ASP A 142 7.07 0.39 35.85
C ASP A 142 6.29 -0.93 36.04
N GLY A 143 5.22 -1.15 35.26
CA GLY A 143 4.52 -2.44 35.14
C GLY A 143 3.78 -2.97 36.38
N GLN A 144 3.78 -2.27 37.52
CA GLN A 144 3.14 -2.73 38.75
C GLN A 144 1.62 -2.51 38.73
N ARG A 145 0.88 -3.51 38.24
CA ARG A 145 -0.59 -3.48 38.16
C ARG A 145 -1.24 -3.65 39.53
N LYS A 146 -1.80 -2.55 40.05
CA LYS A 146 -2.56 -2.53 41.32
C LYS A 146 -3.64 -1.43 41.23
N VAL A 147 -4.64 -1.52 42.10
CA VAL A 147 -5.60 -0.42 42.29
C VAL A 147 -4.95 0.61 43.22
N PRO A 148 -4.63 1.83 42.75
CA PRO A 148 -4.03 2.86 43.58
C PRO A 148 -5.05 3.48 44.55
N PRO A 149 -4.61 4.02 45.71
CA PRO A 149 -5.46 4.85 46.57
C PRO A 149 -5.96 6.10 45.85
N GLN A 150 -7.15 6.60 46.23
CA GLN A 150 -7.76 7.77 45.61
C GLN A 150 -6.88 9.04 45.72
N GLU A 151 -6.15 9.20 46.82
CA GLU A 151 -5.23 10.33 47.02
C GLU A 151 -4.10 10.35 45.98
N GLU A 152 -3.57 9.16 45.61
CA GLU A 152 -2.55 9.04 44.57
C GLU A 152 -3.14 9.33 43.18
N ILE A 153 -4.37 8.89 42.91
CA ILE A 153 -5.10 9.19 41.67
C ILE A 153 -5.31 10.70 41.52
N ASP A 154 -5.77 11.38 42.57
CA ASP A 154 -6.03 12.82 42.54
C ASP A 154 -4.72 13.63 42.34
N ALA A 155 -3.63 13.20 42.98
CA ALA A 155 -2.31 13.81 42.82
C ALA A 155 -1.76 13.62 41.39
N ALA A 156 -1.92 12.44 40.79
CA ALA A 156 -1.53 12.18 39.42
C ALA A 156 -2.41 12.98 38.44
N ARG A 157 -3.72 13.03 38.65
CA ARG A 157 -4.67 13.79 37.80
C ARG A 157 -4.37 15.28 37.79
N ALA A 158 -3.93 15.86 38.91
CA ALA A 158 -3.54 17.27 38.97
C ALA A 158 -2.37 17.64 38.01
N ARG A 159 -1.58 16.65 37.57
CA ARG A 159 -0.48 16.83 36.62
C ARG A 159 -0.94 16.74 35.16
N VAL A 160 -2.04 16.04 34.88
CA VAL A 160 -2.61 15.86 33.54
C VAL A 160 -3.34 17.11 33.07
N GLY A 161 -3.18 17.47 31.81
CA GLY A 161 -3.82 18.58 31.11
C GLY A 161 -3.00 19.03 29.91
N TYR A 162 -3.48 18.76 28.70
CA TYR A 162 -2.85 19.17 27.44
C TYR A 162 -2.67 20.68 27.33
N GLU A 163 -3.48 21.48 28.03
CA GLU A 163 -3.37 22.94 28.10
C GLU A 163 -2.09 23.42 28.81
N LYS A 164 -1.39 22.51 29.52
CA LYS A 164 -0.10 22.76 30.15
C LYS A 164 1.06 22.61 29.18
N LEU A 165 0.82 22.16 27.96
CA LEU A 165 1.81 22.04 26.90
C LEU A 165 1.66 23.16 25.89
N GLU A 166 2.80 23.68 25.45
CA GLU A 166 2.89 24.51 24.26
C GLU A 166 3.94 23.92 23.33
N VAL A 167 3.61 23.80 22.06
CA VAL A 167 4.49 23.27 21.01
C VAL A 167 4.60 24.27 19.88
N ARG A 168 5.80 24.42 19.34
CA ARG A 168 6.08 25.17 18.11
C ARG A 168 6.78 24.26 17.12
N LEU A 169 6.52 24.49 15.83
CA LEU A 169 7.12 23.70 14.74
C LEU A 169 8.37 24.37 14.15
N ASP A 170 8.61 25.66 14.42
CA ASP A 170 9.75 26.41 13.90
C ASP A 170 10.30 27.46 14.91
N PRO A 171 11.54 27.30 15.40
CA PRO A 171 12.27 26.02 15.41
C PRO A 171 11.51 25.00 16.28
N PRO A 172 11.52 23.70 15.95
CA PRO A 172 10.73 22.68 16.64
C PRO A 172 11.10 22.60 18.12
N ALA A 173 10.11 22.82 18.99
CA ALA A 173 10.31 22.77 20.44
C ALA A 173 8.98 22.60 21.18
N VAL A 174 9.06 22.12 22.42
CA VAL A 174 7.94 22.01 23.35
C VAL A 174 8.29 22.65 24.69
N ARG A 175 7.30 23.15 25.42
CA ARG A 175 7.45 23.54 26.83
C ARG A 175 6.26 23.09 27.65
N LYS A 176 6.48 22.94 28.96
CA LYS A 176 5.46 22.56 29.94
C LYS A 176 5.35 23.62 31.03
N SER A 177 4.13 23.94 31.45
CA SER A 177 3.88 24.94 32.49
C SER A 177 4.19 24.42 33.91
N LEU A 178 4.31 23.11 34.08
CA LEU A 178 4.72 22.46 35.33
C LEU A 178 5.81 21.43 35.04
N PRO A 179 6.90 21.37 35.84
CA PRO A 179 7.97 20.38 35.67
C PRO A 179 7.46 18.93 35.67
N THR A 180 6.37 18.69 36.40
CA THR A 180 5.77 17.37 36.60
C THR A 180 4.84 16.92 35.48
N VAL A 181 4.60 17.73 34.43
CA VAL A 181 3.90 17.24 33.24
C VAL A 181 4.74 16.14 32.59
N TYR A 182 4.07 15.05 32.23
CA TYR A 182 4.66 13.90 31.57
C TYR A 182 3.86 13.62 30.31
N VAL A 183 4.53 13.56 29.16
CA VAL A 183 3.94 13.32 27.85
C VAL A 183 4.10 11.86 27.47
N ASP A 184 3.00 11.27 27.02
CA ASP A 184 2.90 9.91 26.51
C ASP A 184 2.24 9.95 25.13
N LEU A 185 2.99 9.53 24.11
CA LEU A 185 2.57 9.49 22.71
C LEU A 185 2.16 8.07 22.27
N SER A 186 1.99 7.13 23.20
CA SER A 186 1.71 5.71 22.88
C SER A 186 0.42 5.48 22.08
N SER A 187 -0.52 6.42 22.12
CA SER A 187 -1.81 6.39 21.42
C SER A 187 -1.83 7.13 20.07
N ILE A 188 -0.66 7.52 19.56
CA ILE A 188 -0.52 8.23 18.28
C ILE A 188 0.77 7.85 17.52
N ALA A 189 1.82 7.45 18.25
CA ALA A 189 3.14 7.18 17.70
C ALA A 189 3.19 5.93 16.80
N LYS A 190 2.38 4.89 17.08
CA LYS A 190 2.29 3.71 16.19
C LYS A 190 1.64 4.08 14.86
N GLY A 191 0.56 4.85 14.90
CA GLY A 191 -0.05 5.42 13.70
C GLY A 191 0.96 6.24 12.89
N TYR A 192 1.72 7.13 13.54
CA TYR A 192 2.79 7.87 12.88
C TYR A 192 3.88 6.95 12.28
N ALA A 193 4.27 5.89 12.99
CA ALA A 193 5.26 4.95 12.50
C ALA A 193 4.82 4.24 11.22
N SER A 194 3.55 3.80 11.15
CA SER A 194 3.00 3.20 9.93
C SER A 194 3.00 4.19 8.76
N ASP A 195 2.66 5.45 9.03
CA ASP A 195 2.76 6.53 8.04
C ASP A 195 4.21 6.71 7.54
N ALA A 196 5.15 6.90 8.46
CA ALA A 196 6.55 7.21 8.17
C ALA A 196 7.28 6.05 7.47
N VAL A 197 6.95 4.80 7.81
CA VAL A 197 7.52 3.62 7.12
C VAL A 197 7.01 3.54 5.68
N CYS A 198 5.72 3.78 5.44
CA CYS A 198 5.21 3.85 4.07
C CYS A 198 5.85 5.00 3.28
N GLU A 199 6.05 6.16 3.90
CA GLU A 199 6.72 7.31 3.27
C GLU A 199 8.17 6.98 2.89
N VAL A 200 8.97 6.39 3.78
CA VAL A 200 10.37 6.06 3.48
C VAL A 200 10.49 4.95 2.43
N LEU A 201 9.63 3.93 2.49
CA LEU A 201 9.65 2.85 1.49
C LEU A 201 9.36 3.37 0.07
N HIS A 202 8.47 4.36 -0.04
CA HIS A 202 8.11 4.96 -1.32
C HIS A 202 9.18 5.92 -1.86
N ASP A 203 9.94 6.55 -0.98
CA ASP A 203 11.00 7.49 -1.35
C ASP A 203 12.15 6.74 -2.04
N PRO A 204 12.47 7.02 -3.33
CA PRO A 204 13.54 6.33 -4.04
C PRO A 204 14.94 6.78 -3.62
N ASP A 205 15.08 7.93 -2.95
CA ASP A 205 16.38 8.45 -2.49
C ASP A 205 16.73 7.93 -1.09
N LYS A 206 15.72 7.63 -0.26
CA LYS A 206 15.91 7.18 1.13
C LYS A 206 15.58 5.71 1.36
N GLY A 207 14.64 5.16 0.61
CA GLY A 207 14.22 3.77 0.70
C GLY A 207 14.43 3.04 -0.62
N VAL A 208 13.40 2.31 -1.04
CA VAL A 208 13.48 1.36 -2.17
C VAL A 208 12.62 1.76 -3.35
N GLY A 209 12.01 2.96 -3.30
CA GLY A 209 11.14 3.45 -4.37
C GLY A 209 9.94 2.53 -4.64
N CYS A 210 9.32 1.98 -3.59
CA CYS A 210 8.31 0.95 -3.76
C CYS A 210 7.09 1.45 -4.55
N SER A 211 6.50 0.56 -5.35
CA SER A 211 5.32 0.86 -6.17
C SER A 211 4.05 0.89 -5.33
N TYR A 212 3.96 0.00 -4.34
CA TYR A 212 2.86 -0.10 -3.38
C TYR A 212 3.36 -0.72 -2.08
N ALA A 213 2.69 -0.39 -0.98
CA ALA A 213 2.97 -0.96 0.32
C ALA A 213 1.73 -1.01 1.19
N MET A 214 1.70 -1.96 2.13
CA MET A 214 0.81 -1.96 3.27
C MET A 214 1.66 -2.26 4.50
N VAL A 215 1.67 -1.34 5.46
CA VAL A 215 2.42 -1.46 6.71
C VAL A 215 1.42 -1.49 7.85
N GLU A 216 1.54 -2.49 8.72
CA GLU A 216 0.76 -2.66 9.93
C GLU A 216 1.69 -2.74 11.13
N ILE A 217 1.42 -1.95 12.17
CA ILE A 217 2.19 -1.93 13.41
C ILE A 217 1.21 -1.98 14.58
N GLY A 218 1.05 -3.15 15.22
CA GLY A 218 0.23 -3.27 16.43
C GLY A 218 -1.24 -2.90 16.30
N GLY A 219 -1.82 -3.03 15.11
CA GLY A 219 -3.21 -2.68 14.76
C GLY A 219 -3.33 -1.44 13.87
N GLU A 220 -2.27 -0.65 13.73
CA GLU A 220 -2.25 0.59 12.96
C GLU A 220 -1.75 0.34 11.53
N ILE A 221 -2.65 0.47 10.56
CA ILE A 221 -2.42 0.10 9.16
C ILE A 221 -2.35 1.34 8.28
N ARG A 222 -1.27 1.47 7.52
CA ARG A 222 -1.11 2.42 6.43
C ARG A 222 -1.02 1.68 5.09
N THR A 223 -1.74 2.17 4.09
CA THR A 223 -1.61 1.68 2.71
C THR A 223 -1.05 2.75 1.79
N LEU A 224 -0.33 2.31 0.76
CA LEU A 224 0.24 3.12 -0.29
C LEU A 224 -0.09 2.46 -1.63
N ASN A 225 -0.76 3.22 -2.50
CA ASN A 225 -1.19 2.80 -3.84
C ASN A 225 -2.01 1.47 -3.83
N ILE A 226 -2.36 1.01 -5.02
CA ILE A 226 -3.05 -0.27 -5.23
C ILE A 226 -2.00 -1.28 -5.70
N ARG A 227 -2.14 -2.53 -5.28
CA ARG A 227 -1.29 -3.64 -5.76
C ARG A 227 -1.34 -3.74 -7.29
N ASP A 228 -0.31 -4.33 -7.89
CA ASP A 228 -0.20 -4.50 -9.35
C ASP A 228 -1.38 -5.25 -9.99
N ASN A 229 -2.05 -6.11 -9.23
CA ASN A 229 -3.26 -6.81 -9.66
C ASN A 229 -4.52 -5.91 -9.69
N LYS A 230 -4.37 -4.62 -9.40
CA LYS A 230 -5.42 -3.60 -9.30
C LYS A 230 -6.52 -3.91 -8.28
N GLN A 231 -6.25 -4.80 -7.33
CA GLN A 231 -7.21 -5.15 -6.28
C GLN A 231 -7.01 -4.25 -5.05
N PRO A 232 -8.11 -3.82 -4.40
CA PRO A 232 -8.03 -3.12 -3.14
C PRO A 232 -7.35 -3.98 -2.07
N TRP A 233 -6.70 -3.33 -1.12
CA TRP A 233 -6.25 -3.95 0.12
C TRP A 233 -7.46 -4.47 0.88
N ARG A 234 -7.41 -5.73 1.32
CA ARG A 234 -8.49 -6.38 2.09
C ARG A 234 -8.04 -6.50 3.53
N LEU A 235 -8.60 -5.68 4.41
CA LEU A 235 -8.30 -5.66 5.83
C LEU A 235 -9.43 -6.32 6.61
N GLY A 236 -9.09 -7.11 7.62
CA GLY A 236 -10.07 -7.69 8.55
C GLY A 236 -10.09 -6.90 9.85
N ILE A 237 -11.22 -6.32 10.22
CA ILE A 237 -11.46 -5.85 11.58
C ILE A 237 -11.98 -7.05 12.38
N GLU A 238 -11.26 -7.40 13.44
CA GLU A 238 -11.63 -8.48 14.36
C GLU A 238 -12.92 -8.11 15.10
N LEU A 239 -13.96 -8.92 14.92
CA LEU A 239 -15.19 -8.88 15.72
C LEU A 239 -15.13 -10.05 16.70
N PRO A 240 -14.79 -9.81 17.99
CA PRO A 240 -14.83 -10.87 18.98
C PRO A 240 -16.24 -11.44 19.07
N GLY A 241 -16.37 -12.77 19.04
CA GLY A 241 -17.64 -13.49 19.18
C GLY A 241 -17.77 -14.19 20.55
N PRO A 242 -18.99 -14.52 21.01
CA PRO A 242 -19.16 -15.43 22.13
C PRO A 242 -18.66 -16.82 21.69
N ASP A 243 -17.73 -17.40 22.45
CA ASP A 243 -17.09 -18.70 22.20
C ASP A 243 -16.24 -18.80 20.92
N THR A 244 -15.02 -18.25 20.94
CA THR A 244 -13.89 -18.57 20.02
C THR A 244 -14.11 -18.32 18.53
N GLN A 245 -15.30 -17.89 18.12
CA GLN A 245 -15.63 -17.60 16.73
C GLN A 245 -15.23 -16.16 16.45
N ILE A 246 -14.00 -15.99 15.95
CA ILE A 246 -13.55 -14.70 15.42
C ILE A 246 -14.22 -14.52 14.06
N SER A 247 -15.13 -13.56 13.97
CA SER A 247 -15.65 -13.08 12.69
C SER A 247 -14.87 -11.84 12.29
N ASN A 248 -14.68 -11.62 10.99
CA ASN A 248 -13.96 -10.45 10.50
C ASN A 248 -14.90 -9.61 9.65
N ARG A 249 -14.99 -8.31 9.94
CA ARG A 249 -15.52 -7.33 8.99
C ARG A 249 -14.43 -7.04 7.97
N ILE A 250 -14.71 -7.27 6.69
CA ILE A 250 -13.77 -6.96 5.63
C ILE A 250 -13.93 -5.50 5.22
N VAL A 251 -12.83 -4.76 5.28
CA VAL A 251 -12.71 -3.39 4.80
C VAL A 251 -11.82 -3.41 3.56
N LEU A 252 -12.27 -2.73 2.51
CA LEU A 252 -11.47 -2.52 1.31
C LEU A 252 -10.78 -1.17 1.43
N ILE A 253 -9.53 -1.07 0.97
CA ILE A 253 -8.82 0.22 0.87
C ILE A 253 -8.11 0.28 -0.48
N ASP A 254 -8.37 1.34 -1.25
CA ASP A 254 -7.87 1.48 -2.63
C ASP A 254 -7.29 2.87 -2.96
N ASN A 255 -7.26 3.77 -1.98
CA ASN A 255 -6.92 5.18 -2.15
C ASN A 255 -5.73 5.61 -1.28
N GLY A 256 -4.97 4.65 -0.73
CA GLY A 256 -3.90 4.96 0.21
C GLY A 256 -4.45 5.63 1.46
N ASP A 257 -5.53 5.09 2.03
CA ASP A 257 -6.03 5.47 3.36
C ASP A 257 -5.31 4.66 4.45
N ALA A 258 -5.53 5.07 5.68
CA ALA A 258 -5.11 4.37 6.88
C ALA A 258 -6.31 3.87 7.70
N LEU A 259 -6.06 2.84 8.51
CA LEU A 259 -7.01 2.26 9.46
C LEU A 259 -6.30 1.97 10.76
N ALA A 260 -6.81 2.48 11.88
CA ALA A 260 -6.33 2.13 13.22
C ALA A 260 -7.46 1.56 14.06
N THR A 261 -7.13 0.66 14.99
CA THR A 261 -8.13 0.04 15.88
C THR A 261 -7.65 0.07 17.33
N SER A 262 -8.33 0.85 18.17
CA SER A 262 -8.16 0.80 19.62
C SER A 262 -9.11 -0.24 20.21
N GLY A 263 -8.67 -1.00 21.21
CA GLY A 263 -9.52 -1.97 21.88
C GLY A 263 -8.98 -2.44 23.22
N ASP A 264 -9.90 -2.75 24.15
CA ASP A 264 -9.57 -3.09 25.54
C ASP A 264 -9.50 -4.61 25.77
N TYR A 265 -9.62 -5.41 24.70
CA TYR A 265 -9.76 -6.85 24.80
C TYR A 265 -8.45 -7.60 25.15
N ARG A 266 -7.27 -7.04 24.82
CA ARG A 266 -5.95 -7.70 25.02
C ARG A 266 -5.12 -7.17 26.19
N ASN A 267 -5.23 -5.88 26.54
CA ASN A 267 -4.41 -5.24 27.57
C ASN A 267 -5.24 -4.77 28.76
N PHE A 268 -5.40 -5.67 29.75
CA PHE A 268 -6.16 -5.45 30.97
C PHE A 268 -5.57 -6.24 32.16
N PHE A 269 -6.04 -5.96 33.36
CA PHE A 269 -5.87 -6.84 34.53
C PHE A 269 -7.15 -6.92 35.35
N GLU A 270 -7.26 -7.93 36.20
CA GLU A 270 -8.40 -8.12 37.08
C GLU A 270 -7.98 -7.95 38.54
N SER A 271 -8.78 -7.22 39.32
CA SER A 271 -8.60 -7.09 40.76
C SER A 271 -9.96 -7.01 41.44
N GLY A 272 -10.19 -7.87 42.43
CA GLY A 272 -11.46 -7.91 43.17
C GLY A 272 -12.68 -8.19 42.29
N GLY A 273 -12.52 -8.96 41.21
CA GLY A 273 -13.61 -9.26 40.25
C GLY A 273 -13.95 -8.13 39.29
N THR A 274 -13.19 -7.01 39.32
CA THR A 274 -13.32 -5.91 38.36
C THR A 274 -12.17 -5.97 37.36
N ARG A 275 -12.50 -5.81 36.07
CA ARG A 275 -11.54 -5.71 34.97
C ARG A 275 -11.15 -4.25 34.76
N TYR A 276 -9.85 -3.99 34.66
CA TYR A 276 -9.26 -2.67 34.42
C TYR A 276 -8.49 -2.70 33.11
N SER A 277 -8.91 -1.90 32.12
CA SER A 277 -8.20 -1.75 30.85
C SER A 277 -7.11 -0.68 30.93
N HIS A 278 -6.28 -0.60 29.90
CA HIS A 278 -5.21 0.39 29.79
C HIS A 278 -5.69 1.80 29.39
N THR A 279 -6.93 1.92 28.92
CA THR A 279 -7.54 3.20 28.56
C THR A 279 -8.01 3.91 29.83
N ILE A 280 -7.48 5.10 30.11
CA ILE A 280 -7.79 5.87 31.32
C ILE A 280 -8.80 6.98 31.01
N ASP A 281 -9.89 7.08 31.78
CA ASP A 281 -10.71 8.28 31.82
C ASP A 281 -9.97 9.37 32.61
N ILE A 282 -9.57 10.42 31.91
CA ILE A 282 -8.83 11.56 32.45
C ILE A 282 -9.62 12.27 33.56
N LYS A 283 -10.96 12.27 33.47
CA LYS A 283 -11.83 12.98 34.43
C LYS A 283 -11.87 12.26 35.78
N SER A 284 -12.10 10.95 35.77
CA SER A 284 -12.07 10.16 37.01
C SER A 284 -10.64 9.89 37.49
N GLY A 285 -9.69 9.76 36.56
CA GLY A 285 -8.34 9.25 36.81
C GLY A 285 -8.27 7.72 36.93
N THR A 286 -9.31 7.02 36.47
CA THR A 286 -9.43 5.55 36.54
C THR A 286 -9.51 4.95 35.14
N PRO A 287 -9.17 3.66 34.96
CA PRO A 287 -9.50 2.92 33.76
C PRO A 287 -10.97 3.07 33.38
N VAL A 288 -11.25 3.16 32.09
CA VAL A 288 -12.61 3.21 31.57
C VAL A 288 -13.35 1.93 31.94
N THR A 289 -14.59 2.08 32.36
CA THR A 289 -15.49 0.97 32.72
C THR A 289 -16.64 0.83 31.72
N ASN A 290 -16.53 1.50 30.57
CA ASN A 290 -17.52 1.40 29.51
C ASN A 290 -17.49 0.01 28.87
N HIS A 291 -18.54 -0.32 28.12
CA HIS A 291 -18.66 -1.61 27.46
C HIS A 291 -18.07 -1.62 26.04
N LEU A 292 -17.35 -0.56 25.62
CA LEU A 292 -16.68 -0.57 24.32
C LEU A 292 -15.63 -1.66 24.29
N VAL A 293 -15.60 -2.39 23.18
CA VAL A 293 -14.71 -3.52 22.94
C VAL A 293 -13.62 -3.08 21.99
N SER A 294 -14.01 -2.41 20.90
CA SER A 294 -13.10 -1.84 19.92
C SER A 294 -13.72 -0.63 19.23
N VAL A 295 -12.84 0.23 18.75
CA VAL A 295 -13.16 1.33 17.84
C VAL A 295 -12.15 1.27 16.70
N SER A 296 -12.64 1.14 15.47
CA SER A 296 -11.83 1.23 14.26
C SER A 296 -12.10 2.55 13.56
N VAL A 297 -11.05 3.31 13.24
CA VAL A 297 -11.12 4.61 12.56
C VAL A 297 -10.36 4.55 11.26
N ARG A 298 -11.00 5.02 10.18
CA ARG A 298 -10.37 5.25 8.88
C ARG A 298 -10.08 6.73 8.71
N ALA A 299 -8.87 7.06 8.28
CA ALA A 299 -8.45 8.45 8.04
C ALA A 299 -7.39 8.52 6.93
N ALA A 300 -7.05 9.75 6.54
CA ALA A 300 -6.02 10.00 5.53
C ALA A 300 -4.61 9.63 6.05
N THR A 301 -4.38 9.76 7.35
CA THR A 301 -3.13 9.37 8.02
C THR A 301 -3.42 8.39 9.14
N CYS A 302 -2.52 7.44 9.36
CA CYS A 302 -2.67 6.45 10.42
C CYS A 302 -2.45 7.09 11.79
N MET A 303 -1.60 8.12 11.86
CA MET A 303 -1.42 8.95 13.05
C MET A 303 -2.75 9.56 13.55
N GLU A 304 -3.55 10.14 12.64
CA GLU A 304 -4.86 10.70 13.03
C GLU A 304 -5.84 9.58 13.43
N ALA A 305 -5.88 8.48 12.67
CA ALA A 305 -6.76 7.36 12.96
C ALA A 305 -6.52 6.77 14.38
N ASP A 306 -5.26 6.56 14.75
CA ASP A 306 -4.83 5.97 16.04
C ASP A 306 -5.31 6.81 17.24
N ALA A 307 -5.04 8.11 17.19
CA ALA A 307 -5.43 9.03 18.24
C ALA A 307 -6.95 9.25 18.31
N LEU A 308 -7.65 9.30 17.17
CA LEU A 308 -9.11 9.40 17.13
C LEU A 308 -9.79 8.14 17.67
N ALA A 309 -9.27 6.95 17.34
CA ALA A 309 -9.79 5.69 17.86
C ALA A 309 -9.68 5.66 19.40
N THR A 310 -8.54 6.09 19.94
CA THR A 310 -8.33 6.22 21.39
C THR A 310 -9.28 7.25 22.01
N ALA A 311 -9.44 8.42 21.39
CA ALA A 311 -10.36 9.46 21.87
C ALA A 311 -11.80 8.95 22.01
N ILE A 312 -12.29 8.24 20.99
CA ILE A 312 -13.64 7.67 20.96
C ILE A 312 -13.77 6.54 22.00
N MET A 313 -12.72 5.71 22.15
CA MET A 313 -12.67 4.66 23.17
C MET A 313 -12.86 5.22 24.58
N THR A 314 -12.19 6.34 24.89
CA THR A 314 -12.33 7.03 26.19
C THR A 314 -13.73 7.63 26.38
N MET A 315 -14.38 8.11 25.30
CA MET A 315 -15.72 8.69 25.38
C MET A 315 -16.83 7.68 25.68
N GLY A 316 -16.63 6.40 25.35
CA GLY A 316 -17.70 5.39 25.41
C GLY A 316 -18.60 5.40 24.17
N PHE A 317 -19.45 4.39 24.03
CA PHE A 317 -20.16 4.11 22.77
C PHE A 317 -21.07 5.27 22.30
N ASP A 318 -22.01 5.70 23.15
CA ASP A 318 -23.03 6.67 22.72
C ASP A 318 -22.42 8.06 22.49
N LYS A 319 -21.60 8.56 23.44
CA LYS A 319 -20.92 9.86 23.31
C LYS A 319 -19.89 9.84 22.18
N GLY A 320 -19.09 8.78 22.10
CA GLY A 320 -18.06 8.61 21.08
C GLY A 320 -18.65 8.56 19.67
N SER A 321 -19.75 7.83 19.47
CA SER A 321 -20.40 7.77 18.16
C SER A 321 -21.06 9.09 17.76
N ALA A 322 -21.67 9.81 18.71
CA ALA A 322 -22.24 11.13 18.47
C ALA A 322 -21.15 12.14 18.09
N TRP A 323 -20.06 12.19 18.86
CA TRP A 323 -18.92 13.07 18.59
C TRP A 323 -18.25 12.73 17.25
N ALA A 324 -18.00 11.45 16.96
CA ALA A 324 -17.42 11.02 15.69
C ALA A 324 -18.30 11.41 14.50
N THR A 325 -19.62 11.33 14.65
CA THR A 325 -20.57 11.79 13.63
C THR A 325 -20.50 13.31 13.40
N GLU A 326 -20.45 14.09 14.48
CA GLU A 326 -20.33 15.55 14.42
C GLU A 326 -18.99 15.99 13.77
N GLN A 327 -17.90 15.34 14.16
CA GLN A 327 -16.55 15.60 13.62
C GLN A 327 -16.31 14.95 12.25
N LYS A 328 -17.32 14.26 11.68
CA LYS A 328 -17.25 13.55 10.39
C LYS A 328 -16.12 12.51 10.33
N VAL A 329 -15.82 11.89 11.46
CA VAL A 329 -14.84 10.80 11.56
C VAL A 329 -15.48 9.50 11.03
N ALA A 330 -14.80 8.84 10.10
CA ALA A 330 -15.19 7.52 9.63
C ALA A 330 -14.79 6.48 10.69
N ALA A 331 -15.76 5.99 11.45
CA ALA A 331 -15.51 5.05 12.54
C ALA A 331 -16.55 3.91 12.59
N VAL A 332 -16.11 2.77 13.09
CA VAL A 332 -16.94 1.64 13.52
C VAL A 332 -16.67 1.40 14.99
N LEU A 333 -17.73 1.38 15.79
CA LEU A 333 -17.67 1.11 17.22
C LEU A 333 -18.33 -0.25 17.48
N LEU A 334 -17.70 -1.04 18.35
CA LEU A 334 -18.24 -2.31 18.84
C LEU A 334 -18.33 -2.25 20.36
N GLU A 335 -19.51 -2.56 20.89
CA GLU A 335 -19.78 -2.61 22.32
C GLU A 335 -20.33 -3.98 22.73
N HIS A 336 -19.94 -4.45 23.91
CA HIS A 336 -20.53 -5.62 24.52
C HIS A 336 -21.89 -5.31 25.15
N THR A 337 -22.86 -6.19 24.96
CA THR A 337 -24.22 -6.10 25.52
C THR A 337 -24.63 -7.44 26.11
N ASP A 338 -25.69 -7.46 26.92
CA ASP A 338 -26.23 -8.72 27.46
C ASP A 338 -26.66 -9.71 26.37
N ALA A 339 -26.95 -9.22 25.16
CA ALA A 339 -27.38 -10.02 24.00
C ALA A 339 -26.23 -10.35 23.02
N GLY A 340 -24.98 -10.06 23.36
CA GLY A 340 -23.82 -10.23 22.47
C GLY A 340 -23.13 -8.90 22.20
N TYR A 341 -23.06 -8.46 20.94
CA TYR A 341 -22.39 -7.21 20.57
C TYR A 341 -23.32 -6.23 19.83
N ARG A 342 -23.12 -4.95 20.10
CA ARG A 342 -23.74 -3.82 19.39
C ARG A 342 -22.67 -3.16 18.52
N GLU A 343 -22.88 -3.15 17.21
CA GLU A 343 -22.00 -2.48 16.25
C GLU A 343 -22.67 -1.21 15.70
N GLN A 344 -21.92 -0.13 15.56
CA GLN A 344 -22.38 1.10 14.92
C GLN A 344 -21.29 1.74 14.06
N SER A 345 -21.59 1.91 12.77
CA SER A 345 -20.78 2.70 11.83
C SER A 345 -21.29 4.13 11.73
N THR A 346 -20.39 5.11 11.75
CA THR A 346 -20.73 6.52 11.52
C THR A 346 -21.17 6.76 10.08
N PRO A 347 -21.89 7.86 9.78
CA PRO A 347 -22.25 8.21 8.41
C PRO A 347 -21.04 8.36 7.48
N ALA A 348 -19.92 8.91 7.99
CA ALA A 348 -18.68 9.04 7.23
C ALA A 348 -18.09 7.68 6.85
N TRP A 349 -18.15 6.68 7.73
CA TRP A 349 -17.74 5.31 7.39
C TRP A 349 -18.60 4.71 6.28
N LYS A 350 -19.93 4.80 6.42
CA LYS A 350 -20.86 4.27 5.41
C LYS A 350 -20.66 4.91 4.04
N ALA A 351 -20.34 6.22 4.00
CA ALA A 351 -20.02 6.91 2.76
C ALA A 351 -18.78 6.32 2.07
N THR A 352 -17.74 5.93 2.84
CA THR A 352 -16.56 5.25 2.25
C THR A 352 -16.91 3.88 1.68
N GLU A 353 -17.74 3.09 2.36
CA GLU A 353 -18.17 1.77 1.86
C GLU A 353 -19.04 1.88 0.61
N GLU A 354 -19.93 2.89 0.55
CA GLU A 354 -20.75 3.16 -0.63
C GLU A 354 -19.89 3.58 -1.83
N GLN A 355 -18.87 4.41 -1.62
CA GLN A 355 -17.94 4.81 -2.68
C GLN A 355 -17.19 3.59 -3.26
N GLU A 356 -16.70 2.70 -2.39
CA GLU A 356 -16.00 1.49 -2.79
C GLU A 356 -16.90 0.49 -3.52
N SER A 357 -18.12 0.28 -3.01
CA SER A 357 -19.12 -0.57 -3.66
C SER A 357 -19.49 -0.05 -5.04
N ASN A 358 -19.70 1.27 -5.18
CA ASN A 358 -19.99 1.90 -6.47
C ASN A 358 -18.83 1.75 -7.45
N LYS A 359 -17.59 1.90 -6.99
CA LYS A 359 -16.40 1.71 -7.83
C LYS A 359 -16.26 0.25 -8.28
N ALA A 360 -16.39 -0.70 -7.37
CA ALA A 360 -16.34 -2.13 -7.68
C ALA A 360 -17.41 -2.53 -8.73
N ASN A 361 -18.64 -2.06 -8.56
CA ASN A 361 -19.73 -2.28 -9.53
C ASN A 361 -19.41 -1.68 -10.91
N SER A 362 -18.79 -0.49 -10.94
CA SER A 362 -18.41 0.18 -12.19
C SER A 362 -17.30 -0.58 -12.95
N GLU A 363 -16.33 -1.14 -12.24
CA GLU A 363 -15.25 -1.94 -12.84
C GLU A 363 -15.77 -3.30 -13.35
N GLU A 364 -16.66 -3.96 -12.60
CA GLU A 364 -17.31 -5.19 -13.04
C GLU A 364 -18.15 -4.95 -14.30
N GLN A 365 -18.91 -3.85 -14.34
CA GLN A 365 -19.69 -3.47 -15.53
C GLN A 365 -18.79 -3.19 -16.74
N ALA A 366 -17.67 -2.50 -16.55
CA ALA A 366 -16.70 -2.23 -17.62
C ALA A 366 -16.08 -3.53 -18.16
N ASN A 367 -15.67 -4.45 -17.27
CA ASN A 367 -15.09 -5.75 -17.64
C ASN A 367 -16.10 -6.64 -18.39
N SER A 368 -17.35 -6.70 -17.91
CA SER A 368 -18.43 -7.43 -18.58
C SER A 368 -18.73 -6.89 -19.98
N THR A 369 -18.74 -5.56 -20.12
CA THR A 369 -18.93 -4.88 -21.40
C THR A 369 -17.77 -5.18 -22.36
N MET A 370 -16.51 -5.13 -21.89
CA MET A 370 -15.33 -5.47 -22.68
C MET A 370 -15.35 -6.92 -23.14
N LEU A 371 -15.66 -7.88 -22.26
CA LEU A 371 -15.79 -9.29 -22.59
C LEU A 371 -16.88 -9.52 -23.65
N THR A 372 -18.02 -8.84 -23.51
CA THR A 372 -19.11 -8.90 -24.47
C THR A 372 -18.65 -8.44 -25.86
N TYR A 373 -17.97 -7.28 -25.95
CA TYR A 373 -17.41 -6.81 -27.21
C TYR A 373 -16.35 -7.75 -27.79
N PHE A 374 -15.49 -8.34 -26.95
CA PHE A 374 -14.50 -9.32 -27.36
C PHE A 374 -15.15 -10.56 -27.98
N LEU A 375 -16.17 -11.14 -27.32
CA LEU A 375 -16.90 -12.31 -27.82
C LEU A 375 -17.66 -12.01 -29.12
N ILE A 376 -18.30 -10.84 -29.22
CA ILE A 376 -18.96 -10.40 -30.46
C ILE A 376 -17.92 -10.29 -31.59
N THR A 377 -16.80 -9.63 -31.33
CA THR A 377 -15.73 -9.44 -32.33
C THR A 377 -15.14 -10.78 -32.79
N LEU A 378 -14.87 -11.69 -31.85
CA LEU A 378 -14.39 -13.05 -32.14
C LEU A 378 -15.42 -13.83 -32.98
N GLY A 379 -16.71 -13.72 -32.66
CA GLY A 379 -17.80 -14.33 -33.41
C GLY A 379 -17.91 -13.81 -34.84
N VAL A 380 -17.89 -12.49 -35.03
CA VAL A 380 -17.92 -11.85 -36.36
C VAL A 380 -16.69 -12.26 -37.19
N PHE A 381 -15.50 -12.23 -36.59
CA PHE A 381 -14.27 -12.66 -37.26
C PHE A 381 -14.31 -14.15 -37.63
N GLY A 382 -14.79 -15.00 -36.73
CA GLY A 382 -14.99 -16.43 -36.98
C GLY A 382 -15.94 -16.69 -38.15
N ILE A 383 -17.08 -15.99 -38.20
CA ILE A 383 -18.04 -16.07 -39.32
C ILE A 383 -17.37 -15.63 -40.63
N ALA A 384 -16.60 -14.53 -40.63
CA ALA A 384 -15.90 -14.05 -41.81
C ALA A 384 -14.86 -15.06 -42.33
N VAL A 385 -14.08 -15.67 -41.44
CA VAL A 385 -13.10 -16.71 -41.79
C VAL A 385 -13.78 -17.95 -42.36
N ILE A 386 -14.88 -18.40 -41.76
CA ILE A 386 -15.68 -19.53 -42.26
C ILE A 386 -16.26 -19.20 -43.64
N ALA A 387 -16.84 -18.01 -43.83
CA ALA A 387 -17.39 -17.59 -45.10
C ALA A 387 -16.33 -17.53 -46.21
N MET A 388 -15.12 -17.06 -45.90
CA MET A 388 -13.99 -17.09 -46.83
C MET A 388 -13.56 -18.53 -47.16
N ALA A 389 -13.45 -19.41 -46.17
CA ALA A 389 -13.10 -20.82 -46.38
C ALA A 389 -14.14 -21.55 -47.25
N VAL A 390 -15.43 -21.35 -46.96
CA VAL A 390 -16.55 -21.87 -47.77
C VAL A 390 -16.49 -21.29 -49.19
N GLY A 391 -16.26 -19.98 -49.34
CA GLY A 391 -16.09 -19.35 -50.64
C GLY A 391 -14.95 -19.97 -51.46
N VAL A 392 -13.81 -20.27 -50.84
CA VAL A 392 -12.69 -20.96 -51.51
C VAL A 392 -13.09 -22.38 -51.93
N ILE A 393 -13.75 -23.15 -51.06
CA ILE A 393 -14.20 -24.53 -51.35
C ILE A 393 -15.20 -24.55 -52.52
N PHE A 394 -16.20 -23.67 -52.51
CA PHE A 394 -17.27 -23.66 -53.52
C PHE A 394 -16.91 -22.93 -54.81
N SER A 395 -15.93 -22.02 -54.79
CA SER A 395 -15.60 -21.23 -55.98
C SER A 395 -14.93 -22.05 -57.10
N ASN A 396 -14.46 -23.28 -56.83
CA ASN A 396 -13.80 -24.17 -57.81
C ASN A 396 -12.70 -23.46 -58.65
N ARG A 397 -12.18 -22.34 -58.14
CA ARG A 397 -11.12 -21.55 -58.76
C ARG A 397 -9.82 -21.99 -58.13
N CYS A 398 -8.94 -22.62 -58.91
CA CYS A 398 -7.55 -22.81 -58.52
C CYS A 398 -6.97 -21.45 -58.11
N VAL A 399 -6.49 -21.35 -56.88
CA VAL A 399 -5.69 -20.23 -56.41
C VAL A 399 -4.42 -20.21 -57.25
N LYS A 400 -4.42 -19.40 -58.30
CA LYS A 400 -3.22 -19.11 -59.09
C LYS A 400 -2.32 -18.22 -58.24
N GLY A 401 -1.44 -18.85 -57.46
CA GLY A 401 -0.41 -18.13 -56.72
C GLY A 401 0.02 -18.73 -55.40
N THR A 402 0.20 -20.05 -55.30
CA THR A 402 1.06 -20.64 -54.27
C THR A 402 1.73 -21.89 -54.85
N CYS A 403 3.05 -21.99 -54.67
CA CYS A 403 3.94 -22.97 -55.29
C CYS A 403 3.70 -24.41 -54.80
N GLY A 404 2.55 -25.00 -55.13
CA GLY A 404 2.17 -26.35 -54.69
C GLY A 404 1.81 -27.33 -55.81
N GLY A 405 2.01 -26.98 -57.08
CA GLY A 405 1.52 -27.77 -58.22
C GLY A 405 2.51 -28.12 -59.32
N LEU A 406 3.78 -27.71 -59.21
CA LEU A 406 4.79 -27.90 -60.28
C LEU A 406 5.91 -28.89 -59.93
N ALA A 407 5.89 -29.51 -58.75
CA ALA A 407 6.93 -30.46 -58.34
C ALA A 407 6.98 -31.75 -59.19
N ASN A 408 5.93 -32.05 -59.97
CA ASN A 408 5.82 -33.28 -60.76
C ASN A 408 5.78 -33.07 -62.28
N MET A 409 6.06 -31.86 -62.78
CA MET A 409 6.25 -31.67 -64.23
C MET A 409 7.72 -31.87 -64.60
N GLN A 410 8.00 -33.03 -65.20
CA GLN A 410 9.27 -33.38 -65.83
C GLN A 410 9.21 -33.05 -67.32
N ASP A 411 10.32 -32.59 -67.90
CA ASP A 411 10.45 -32.57 -69.36
C ASP A 411 10.74 -33.98 -69.91
N GLY A 412 10.80 -34.11 -71.24
CA GLY A 412 11.06 -35.39 -71.92
C GLY A 412 12.41 -36.05 -71.59
N ASN A 413 13.25 -35.42 -70.76
CA ASN A 413 14.52 -35.93 -70.26
C ASN A 413 14.53 -36.13 -68.72
N GLY A 414 13.39 -36.00 -68.05
CA GLY A 414 13.22 -36.38 -66.63
C GLY A 414 13.71 -35.34 -65.61
N LYS A 415 14.01 -34.11 -66.01
CA LYS A 415 14.47 -33.06 -65.08
C LYS A 415 13.32 -32.19 -64.57
N THR A 416 13.35 -31.83 -63.30
CA THR A 416 12.37 -30.92 -62.68
C THR A 416 12.82 -29.47 -62.80
N ALA A 417 11.85 -28.54 -62.87
CA ALA A 417 12.12 -27.11 -63.03
C ALA A 417 12.97 -26.48 -61.89
N CYS A 418 13.18 -27.17 -60.77
CA CYS A 418 14.04 -26.71 -59.68
C CYS A 418 15.55 -26.87 -59.94
N GLU A 419 15.99 -27.66 -60.92
CA GLU A 419 17.43 -27.78 -61.24
C GLU A 419 17.97 -26.63 -62.10
N LEU A 420 17.12 -25.73 -62.59
CA LEU A 420 17.49 -24.59 -63.44
C LEU A 420 17.83 -23.31 -62.65
N CYS A 421 17.77 -23.34 -61.32
CA CYS A 421 18.09 -22.21 -60.44
C CYS A 421 19.32 -22.50 -59.57
N SER A 422 20.45 -22.83 -60.20
CA SER A 422 21.77 -22.81 -59.56
C SER A 422 22.66 -21.88 -60.38
N ASN A 423 22.78 -20.63 -59.97
CA ASN A 423 23.64 -19.65 -60.63
C ASN A 423 25.10 -19.87 -60.18
N PRO A 424 26.07 -20.19 -61.06
CA PRO A 424 27.48 -20.19 -60.73
C PRO A 424 28.05 -18.76 -60.77
N SER A 425 28.90 -18.39 -59.82
CA SER A 425 29.49 -17.04 -59.76
C SER A 425 30.65 -16.86 -60.76
N PRO A 426 30.92 -15.63 -61.22
CA PRO A 426 31.78 -15.37 -62.37
C PRO A 426 33.23 -15.06 -61.95
N THR A 427 34.12 -16.04 -62.00
CA THR A 427 35.57 -15.80 -62.07
C THR A 427 36.22 -16.83 -62.97
N CYS A 428 36.04 -16.64 -64.28
CA CYS A 428 36.86 -17.25 -65.32
C CYS A 428 37.14 -16.23 -66.43
N SER A 429 38.21 -15.45 -66.27
CA SER A 429 38.96 -14.88 -67.40
C SER A 429 40.31 -14.36 -66.94
N GLY A 430 41.41 -15.02 -67.32
CA GLY A 430 42.76 -14.47 -67.18
C GLY A 430 43.91 -15.50 -67.10
N LYS A 431 44.23 -16.09 -68.25
CA LYS A 431 45.44 -16.76 -68.79
C LYS A 431 46.86 -16.60 -68.11
N PRO A 432 47.89 -17.38 -68.55
CA PRO A 432 48.82 -18.16 -67.71
C PRO A 432 50.31 -17.75 -67.79
N GLU A 433 51.16 -18.29 -66.90
CA GLU A 433 52.61 -18.58 -67.04
C GLU A 433 53.10 -19.18 -65.69
N GLN A 434 53.50 -20.46 -65.63
CA GLN A 434 54.85 -21.05 -65.74
C GLN A 434 55.80 -20.87 -64.53
N GLU A 435 56.46 -22.00 -64.24
CA GLU A 435 57.73 -22.23 -63.51
C GLU A 435 57.78 -22.45 -61.98
N GLU A 436 57.95 -23.74 -61.66
CA GLU A 436 59.06 -24.37 -60.93
C GLU A 436 59.40 -24.07 -59.46
N SER A 437 59.58 -25.20 -58.75
CA SER A 437 60.46 -25.48 -57.61
C SER A 437 59.96 -25.07 -56.21
N ARG A 438 60.26 -25.70 -55.08
CA ARG A 438 60.75 -27.03 -54.62
C ARG A 438 60.91 -26.85 -53.08
N VAL A 439 60.90 -27.95 -52.31
CA VAL A 439 61.43 -28.12 -50.92
C VAL A 439 60.50 -27.61 -49.79
N GLU A 440 59.78 -28.47 -49.06
CA GLU A 440 60.19 -29.21 -47.85
C GLU A 440 60.71 -28.35 -46.68
N SER A 441 59.88 -28.19 -45.64
CA SER A 441 60.20 -28.57 -44.25
C SER A 441 58.93 -28.55 -43.41
#